data_AF-A0A2D6BH83-F1
#
_entry.id   AF-A0A2D6BH83-F1
#
_cell.length_a   1.000
_cell.length_b   1.000
_cell.length_c   1.000
_cell.angle_alpha   90.00
_cell.angle_beta   90.00
_cell.angle_gamma   90.00
#
_symmetry.space_group_name_H-M   'P 1'
#
loop_
_entity.id
_entity.type
_entity.pdbx_description
1 polymer ?
#
loop_
_entity_poly.entity_id
_entity_poly.type
_entity_poly.pdbx_seq_one_letter_code
_entity_poly.pdbx_strand_id
1 'polypeptide(L)'
;MGGVIRGTGTLNVANITFTNNGTISPGSSPGDLTVLGNLLQGASGILEFEIGGTTTGSFDRLIMSSGTATLGGTLVLAFVGGFAPGLGDTFDLIVGNASGGFGDVQITGLAPGFLYDLAVGPGGLTLTANSDGSFVPEPATALLLGFGILGLIAAGWRSRSFRSVGGEAPAVLEAEAG
;
A
#
# COMPACT_ATOMS: atom_id res chain seq x y z
N MET A 1 -12.85 11.12 11.63
CA MET A 1 -12.41 10.74 10.27
C MET A 1 -11.65 11.93 9.71
N GLY A 2 -10.40 11.73 9.27
CA GLY A 2 -9.64 12.75 8.54
C GLY A 2 -9.98 12.71 7.06
N GLY A 3 -9.82 13.84 6.36
CA GLY A 3 -9.88 13.87 4.90
C GLY A 3 -8.58 13.39 4.26
N VAL A 4 -8.61 13.13 2.96
CA VAL A 4 -7.42 12.80 2.15
C VAL A 4 -7.20 13.89 1.11
N ILE A 5 -5.98 14.40 1.03
CA ILE A 5 -5.50 15.25 -0.06
C ILE A 5 -4.51 14.41 -0.86
N ARG A 6 -4.84 14.18 -2.13
CA ARG A 6 -3.99 13.46 -3.07
C ARG A 6 -4.08 14.09 -4.45
N GLY A 7 -3.00 14.01 -5.19
CA GLY A 7 -2.90 14.48 -6.57
C GLY A 7 -1.62 15.22 -6.85
N THR A 8 -1.43 15.49 -8.13
CA THR A 8 -0.41 16.42 -8.62
C THR A 8 -1.01 17.82 -8.74
N GLY A 9 -0.27 18.87 -8.39
CA GLY A 9 -0.73 20.25 -8.59
C GLY A 9 -0.35 21.18 -7.45
N THR A 10 -1.11 22.26 -7.26
CA THR A 10 -0.84 23.27 -6.23
C THR A 10 -1.95 23.34 -5.19
N LEU A 11 -1.60 23.03 -3.94
CA LEU A 11 -2.38 23.35 -2.77
C LEU A 11 -2.03 24.77 -2.29
N ASN A 12 -2.88 25.74 -2.63
CA ASN A 12 -2.69 27.13 -2.21
C ASN A 12 -3.40 27.41 -0.88
N VAL A 13 -2.60 27.58 0.18
CA VAL A 13 -3.06 27.84 1.55
C VAL A 13 -2.41 29.10 2.14
N ALA A 14 -1.81 29.94 1.30
CA ALA A 14 -0.99 31.08 1.73
C ALA A 14 -1.74 32.12 2.58
N ASN A 15 -3.07 32.21 2.41
CA ASN A 15 -3.92 33.21 3.06
C ASN A 15 -4.81 32.61 4.15
N ILE A 16 -4.58 31.36 4.56
CA ILE A 16 -5.35 30.70 5.62
C ILE A 16 -4.40 30.03 6.63
N THR A 17 -4.93 29.73 7.82
CA THR A 17 -4.28 28.76 8.69
C THR A 17 -4.66 27.37 8.21
N PHE A 18 -3.68 26.63 7.70
CA PHE A 18 -3.87 25.25 7.25
C PHE A 18 -3.18 24.27 8.19
N THR A 19 -3.94 23.29 8.66
CA THR A 19 -3.45 22.19 9.48
C THR A 19 -3.93 20.88 8.89
N ASN A 20 -3.00 19.98 8.60
CA ASN A 20 -3.34 18.64 8.19
C ASN A 20 -3.48 17.72 9.42
N ASN A 21 -4.71 17.27 9.69
CA ASN A 21 -5.03 16.24 10.67
C ASN A 21 -5.55 14.95 9.99
N GLY A 22 -5.54 14.91 8.65
CA GLY A 22 -5.87 13.75 7.84
C GLY A 22 -4.63 13.25 7.10
N THR A 23 -4.81 12.77 5.87
CA THR A 23 -3.70 12.26 5.04
C THR A 23 -3.39 13.22 3.91
N ILE A 24 -2.11 13.56 3.73
CA ILE A 24 -1.59 14.10 2.48
C ILE A 24 -0.72 13.01 1.84
N SER A 25 -1.06 12.64 0.62
CA SER A 25 -0.33 11.69 -0.23
C SER A 25 -0.07 12.40 -1.56
N PRO A 26 1.14 12.96 -1.80
CA PRO A 26 1.43 13.64 -3.06
C PRO A 26 1.24 12.74 -4.28
N GLY A 27 0.95 13.35 -5.43
CA GLY A 27 0.86 12.63 -6.71
C GLY A 27 -0.45 11.88 -6.94
N SER A 28 -0.56 11.24 -8.11
CA SER A 28 -1.37 10.01 -8.28
C SER A 28 -0.48 8.77 -8.06
N SER A 29 0.66 9.04 -7.42
CA SER A 29 1.72 8.17 -6.96
C SER A 29 2.43 7.31 -8.01
N PRO A 30 3.74 7.53 -8.25
CA PRO A 30 4.54 8.68 -7.79
C PRO A 30 4.18 10.04 -8.44
N GLY A 31 4.39 11.17 -7.75
CA GLY A 31 4.27 12.53 -8.30
C GLY A 31 4.49 13.70 -7.32
N ASP A 32 4.44 14.93 -7.87
CA ASP A 32 4.71 16.16 -7.11
C ASP A 32 3.42 16.89 -6.68
N LEU A 33 3.29 17.19 -5.39
CA LEU A 33 2.31 18.13 -4.85
C LEU A 33 3.02 19.39 -4.36
N THR A 34 2.68 20.55 -4.92
CA THR A 34 3.22 21.84 -4.48
C THR A 34 2.30 22.48 -3.44
N VAL A 35 2.88 23.01 -2.38
CA VAL A 35 2.18 23.80 -1.35
C VAL A 35 2.66 25.25 -1.43
N LEU A 36 1.69 26.17 -1.51
CA LEU A 36 1.93 27.61 -1.37
C LEU A 36 1.38 28.05 -0.02
N GLY A 37 2.26 28.35 0.94
CA GLY A 37 1.90 28.73 2.31
C GLY A 37 2.48 27.78 3.37
N ASN A 38 2.18 28.04 4.63
CA ASN A 38 2.64 27.18 5.73
C ASN A 38 1.81 25.89 5.79
N LEU A 39 2.49 24.78 6.05
CA LEU A 39 1.87 23.49 6.37
C LEU A 39 2.13 23.18 7.84
N LEU A 40 1.09 23.14 8.66
CA LEU A 40 1.17 22.52 9.98
C LEU A 40 0.70 21.07 9.87
N GLN A 41 1.61 20.12 10.01
CA GLN A 41 1.27 18.71 10.13
C GLN A 41 0.90 18.41 11.59
N GLY A 42 -0.38 18.15 11.83
CA GLY A 42 -0.88 17.89 13.17
C GLY A 42 -0.46 16.52 13.71
N ALA A 43 -0.63 16.32 15.02
CA ALA A 43 -0.23 15.09 15.70
C ALA A 43 -1.00 13.83 15.24
N SER A 44 -2.18 14.00 14.63
CA SER A 44 -2.94 12.91 14.00
C SER A 44 -2.79 12.88 12.48
N GLY A 45 -2.03 13.80 11.89
CA GLY A 45 -1.83 13.90 10.46
C GLY A 45 -0.89 12.82 9.95
N ILE A 46 -1.13 12.36 8.73
CA ILE A 46 -0.29 11.42 7.99
C ILE A 46 0.27 12.14 6.76
N LEU A 47 1.60 12.06 6.57
CA LEU A 47 2.22 12.29 5.27
C LEU A 47 2.62 10.93 4.71
N GLU A 48 2.15 10.61 3.52
CA GLU A 48 2.43 9.34 2.86
C GLU A 48 3.15 9.60 1.54
N PHE A 49 4.29 8.93 1.35
CA PHE A 49 5.10 9.03 0.14
C PHE A 49 5.33 7.65 -0.45
N GLU A 50 5.00 7.48 -1.72
CA GLU A 50 5.30 6.28 -2.50
C GLU A 50 6.66 6.41 -3.18
N ILE A 51 7.48 5.34 -3.09
CA ILE A 51 8.86 5.29 -3.57
C ILE A 51 9.00 4.05 -4.47
N GLY A 52 9.10 4.28 -5.77
CA GLY A 52 9.24 3.24 -6.81
C GLY A 52 10.59 3.26 -7.53
N GLY A 53 11.50 4.15 -7.15
CA GLY A 53 12.83 4.27 -7.74
C GLY A 53 13.61 5.46 -7.17
N THR A 54 14.88 5.60 -7.54
CA THR A 54 15.78 6.66 -7.03
C THR A 54 15.76 7.94 -7.88
N THR A 55 15.21 7.88 -9.09
CA THR A 55 15.12 9.05 -9.97
C THR A 55 13.93 9.92 -9.62
N THR A 56 14.09 11.24 -9.76
CA THR A 56 12.98 12.19 -9.63
C THR A 56 11.81 11.77 -10.52
N GLY A 57 10.59 11.78 -9.96
CA GLY A 57 9.38 11.29 -10.63
C GLY A 57 9.14 9.79 -10.45
N SER A 58 10.07 9.05 -9.86
CA SER A 58 9.88 7.67 -9.39
C SER A 58 9.53 7.59 -7.90
N PHE A 59 9.43 8.72 -7.22
CA PHE A 59 8.94 8.82 -5.84
C PHE A 59 8.16 10.13 -5.66
N ASP A 60 7.27 10.13 -4.69
CA ASP A 60 6.45 11.28 -4.34
C ASP A 60 7.26 12.41 -3.73
N ARG A 61 6.87 13.65 -4.03
CA ARG A 61 7.45 14.84 -3.39
C ARG A 61 6.39 15.85 -3.00
N LEU A 62 6.61 16.47 -1.85
CA LEU A 62 5.87 17.63 -1.38
C LEU A 62 6.77 18.87 -1.52
N ILE A 63 6.44 19.75 -2.44
CA ILE A 63 7.24 20.93 -2.76
C ILE A 63 6.69 22.14 -1.99
N MET A 64 7.44 22.63 -1.00
CA MET A 64 7.11 23.85 -0.28
C MET A 64 7.61 25.06 -1.08
N SER A 65 6.77 25.58 -1.97
CA SER A 65 7.10 26.73 -2.84
C SER A 65 7.19 28.05 -2.06
N SER A 66 6.49 28.15 -0.94
CA SER A 66 6.65 29.21 0.06
C SER A 66 6.28 28.68 1.44
N GLY A 67 6.66 29.40 2.49
CA GLY A 67 6.35 29.01 3.87
C GLY A 67 7.26 27.91 4.40
N THR A 68 6.80 27.22 5.45
CA THR A 68 7.53 26.12 6.10
C THR A 68 6.57 24.97 6.43
N ALA A 69 7.03 23.74 6.21
CA ALA A 69 6.37 22.54 6.72
C ALA A 69 6.81 22.27 8.16
N THR A 70 5.90 22.43 9.11
CA THR A 70 6.12 22.04 10.51
C THR A 70 5.60 20.63 10.70
N LEU A 71 6.52 19.68 10.84
CA LEU A 71 6.25 18.24 10.83
C LEU A 71 5.83 17.72 12.21
N GLY A 72 4.91 16.76 12.19
CA GLY A 72 4.29 16.09 13.33
C GLY A 72 3.56 14.83 12.88
N GLY A 73 2.97 14.09 13.82
CA GLY A 73 2.16 12.91 13.49
C GLY A 73 2.99 11.78 12.87
N THR A 74 2.45 11.14 11.83
CA THR A 74 3.02 9.93 11.22
C THR A 74 3.54 10.20 9.81
N LEU A 75 4.74 9.69 9.53
CA LEU A 75 5.28 9.54 8.18
C LEU A 75 5.09 8.10 7.71
N VAL A 76 4.53 7.92 6.52
CA VAL A 76 4.44 6.62 5.85
C VAL A 76 5.33 6.65 4.61
N LEU A 77 6.26 5.70 4.52
CA LEU A 77 7.12 5.48 3.38
C LEU A 77 6.72 4.15 2.74
N ALA A 78 6.05 4.24 1.59
CA ALA A 78 5.53 3.08 0.88
C ALA A 78 6.45 2.74 -0.31
N PHE A 79 7.20 1.66 -0.18
CA PHE A 79 8.03 1.16 -1.28
C PHE A 79 7.17 0.33 -2.24
N VAL A 80 7.03 0.81 -3.47
CA VAL A 80 6.05 0.29 -4.45
C VAL A 80 6.72 -0.31 -5.68
N GLY A 81 5.96 -1.06 -6.48
CA GLY A 81 6.44 -1.56 -7.77
C GLY A 81 7.60 -2.56 -7.69
N GLY A 82 7.82 -3.20 -6.54
CA GLY A 82 8.96 -4.10 -6.33
C GLY A 82 10.27 -3.39 -6.00
N PHE A 83 10.25 -2.07 -5.79
CA PHE A 83 11.44 -1.30 -5.49
C PHE A 83 11.93 -1.56 -4.07
N ALA A 84 13.25 -1.73 -3.94
CA ALA A 84 13.96 -1.72 -2.67
C ALA A 84 15.21 -0.85 -2.82
N PRO A 85 15.43 0.13 -1.92
CA PRO A 85 16.56 1.03 -2.00
C PRO A 85 17.86 0.30 -1.65
N GLY A 86 18.96 0.70 -2.29
CA GLY A 86 20.30 0.30 -1.89
C GLY A 86 20.88 1.20 -0.80
N LEU A 87 21.89 0.71 -0.08
CA LEU A 87 22.66 1.51 0.86
C LEU A 87 23.17 2.81 0.18
N GLY A 88 22.89 3.95 0.81
CA GLY A 88 23.30 5.27 0.34
C GLY A 88 22.31 5.94 -0.62
N ASP A 89 21.23 5.27 -1.04
CA ASP A 89 20.18 5.92 -1.82
C ASP A 89 19.51 7.03 -1.00
N THR A 90 19.21 8.14 -1.67
CA THR A 90 18.61 9.34 -1.06
C THR A 90 17.34 9.77 -1.77
N PHE A 91 16.35 10.22 -0.99
CA PHE A 91 15.05 10.67 -1.49
C PHE A 91 14.67 11.99 -0.85
N ASP A 92 14.55 13.05 -1.65
CA ASP A 92 14.09 14.36 -1.20
C ASP A 92 12.55 14.41 -1.22
N LEU A 93 11.95 13.93 -0.13
CA LEU A 93 10.50 13.76 0.00
C LEU A 93 9.79 15.09 0.20
N ILE A 94 10.40 16.02 0.96
CA ILE A 94 9.94 17.41 1.04
C ILE A 94 11.07 18.28 0.49
N VAL A 95 10.73 19.19 -0.42
CA VAL A 95 11.66 20.15 -1.02
C VAL A 95 11.27 21.55 -0.57
N GLY A 96 12.18 22.26 0.10
CA GLY A 96 11.93 23.58 0.70
C GLY A 96 11.89 23.53 2.23
N ASN A 97 11.64 24.64 2.91
CA ASN A 97 11.83 24.70 4.37
C ASN A 97 10.93 23.69 5.13
N ALA A 98 11.54 22.86 5.96
CA ALA A 98 10.87 22.00 6.92
C ALA A 98 11.48 22.12 8.32
N SER A 99 10.68 21.84 9.34
CA SER A 99 11.08 21.84 10.75
C SER A 99 10.24 20.84 11.55
N GLY A 100 10.63 20.58 12.80
CA GLY A 100 9.95 19.58 13.63
C GLY A 100 10.35 18.15 13.28
N GLY A 101 9.45 17.21 13.48
CA GLY A 101 9.69 15.79 13.22
C GLY A 101 8.44 14.95 13.45
N PHE A 102 8.48 13.71 13.00
CA PHE A 102 7.37 12.77 13.17
C PHE A 102 7.45 12.08 14.52
N GLY A 103 6.29 11.80 15.12
CA GLY A 103 6.19 10.95 16.30
C GLY A 103 6.23 9.47 15.97
N ASP A 104 5.96 9.11 14.72
CA ASP A 104 5.95 7.75 14.21
C ASP A 104 6.37 7.70 12.74
N VAL A 105 7.10 6.65 12.37
CA VAL A 105 7.53 6.41 10.98
C VAL A 105 7.22 4.96 10.63
N GLN A 106 6.43 4.77 9.58
CA GLN A 106 5.98 3.48 9.09
C GLN A 106 6.62 3.19 7.73
N ILE A 107 7.23 2.01 7.60
CA ILE A 107 7.79 1.51 6.35
C ILE A 107 6.90 0.39 5.84
N THR A 108 6.45 0.48 4.59
CA THR A 108 5.69 -0.59 3.92
C THR A 108 6.36 -0.98 2.61
N GLY A 109 6.12 -2.21 2.14
CA GLY A 109 6.72 -2.75 0.91
C GLY A 109 8.13 -3.33 1.07
N LEU A 110 8.76 -3.18 2.24
CA LEU A 110 10.06 -3.78 2.57
C LEU A 110 9.96 -4.81 3.69
N ALA A 111 10.98 -5.65 3.78
CA ALA A 111 11.18 -6.56 4.89
C ALA A 111 11.50 -5.77 6.18
N PRO A 112 11.12 -6.29 7.35
CA PRO A 112 11.50 -5.67 8.63
C PRO A 112 13.02 -5.54 8.76
N GLY A 113 13.47 -4.46 9.42
CA GLY A 113 14.88 -4.23 9.70
C GLY A 113 15.61 -3.32 8.72
N PHE A 114 14.91 -2.72 7.75
CA PHE A 114 15.47 -1.65 6.91
C PHE A 114 15.94 -0.47 7.77
N LEU A 115 17.21 -0.11 7.66
CA LEU A 115 17.84 1.00 8.38
C LEU A 115 17.86 2.24 7.51
N TYR A 116 17.52 3.38 8.10
CA TYR A 116 17.45 4.67 7.40
C TYR A 116 17.68 5.82 8.37
N ASP A 117 18.05 6.97 7.81
CA ASP A 117 18.06 8.25 8.50
C ASP A 117 17.07 9.22 7.84
N LEU A 118 16.51 10.12 8.64
CA LEU A 118 15.69 11.25 8.19
C LEU A 118 16.37 12.56 8.59
N ALA A 119 16.65 13.41 7.61
CA ALA A 119 17.17 14.75 7.83
C ALA A 119 16.07 15.78 7.56
N VAL A 120 15.70 16.57 8.57
CA VAL A 120 14.74 17.68 8.47
C VAL A 120 15.46 19.01 8.62
N GLY A 121 15.20 19.96 7.72
CA GLY A 121 15.75 21.31 7.85
C GLY A 121 15.40 22.27 6.72
N PRO A 122 16.21 23.33 6.51
CA PRO A 122 15.97 24.35 5.48
C PRO A 122 15.94 23.82 4.03
N GLY A 123 16.44 22.62 3.77
CA GLY A 123 16.31 21.92 2.48
C GLY A 123 15.05 21.05 2.33
N GLY A 124 14.40 20.73 3.45
CA GLY A 124 13.19 19.91 3.51
C GLY A 124 13.37 18.65 4.33
N LEU A 125 12.84 17.54 3.82
CA LEU A 125 12.92 16.21 4.43
C LEU A 125 13.61 15.29 3.43
N THR A 126 14.80 14.81 3.79
CA THR A 126 15.55 13.83 3.01
C THR A 126 15.59 12.51 3.77
N LEU A 127 15.22 11.43 3.09
CA LEU A 127 15.42 10.05 3.52
C LEU A 127 16.75 9.54 2.96
N THR A 128 17.57 8.90 3.80
CA THR A 128 18.80 8.22 3.38
C THR A 128 18.76 6.77 3.82
N ALA A 129 18.97 5.84 2.88
CA ALA A 129 19.07 4.42 3.18
C ALA A 129 20.42 4.09 3.82
N ASN A 130 20.39 3.47 5.01
CA ASN A 130 21.57 3.04 5.77
C ASN A 130 21.79 1.52 5.74
N SER A 131 20.96 0.81 4.98
CA SER A 131 21.14 -0.60 4.62
C SER A 131 20.47 -0.87 3.28
N ASP A 132 20.78 -1.99 2.65
CA ASP A 132 19.99 -2.47 1.52
C ASP A 132 18.58 -2.85 2.00
N GLY A 133 17.56 -2.39 1.27
CA GLY A 133 16.20 -2.85 1.43
C GLY A 133 16.01 -4.23 0.80
N SER A 134 15.05 -4.98 1.31
CA SER A 134 14.58 -6.21 0.66
C SER A 134 13.08 -6.07 0.43
N PHE A 135 12.67 -6.09 -0.84
CA PHE A 135 11.26 -6.02 -1.19
C PHE A 135 10.54 -7.26 -0.67
N VAL A 136 9.39 -7.06 -0.04
CA VAL A 136 8.48 -8.14 0.32
C VAL A 136 7.34 -8.13 -0.70
N PRO A 137 7.25 -9.15 -1.58
CA PRO A 137 6.06 -9.33 -2.42
C PRO A 137 4.84 -9.34 -1.52
N GLU A 138 3.80 -8.59 -1.88
CA GLU A 138 2.55 -8.59 -1.14
C GLU A 138 2.21 -10.03 -0.75
N PRO A 139 1.99 -10.31 0.54
CA PRO A 139 2.09 -11.65 1.08
C PRO A 139 1.24 -12.62 0.25
N ALA A 140 1.79 -13.82 0.06
CA ALA A 140 1.18 -14.94 -0.65
C ALA A 140 -0.20 -15.39 -0.07
N THR A 141 -0.88 -14.59 0.75
CA THR A 141 -2.31 -14.74 1.06
C THR A 141 -3.18 -14.78 -0.21
N ALA A 142 -2.75 -14.18 -1.32
CA ALA A 142 -3.38 -14.40 -2.63
C ALA A 142 -3.24 -15.84 -3.15
N LEU A 143 -2.12 -16.52 -2.89
CA LEU A 143 -1.92 -17.94 -3.27
C LEU A 143 -2.69 -18.89 -2.35
N LEU A 144 -2.83 -18.57 -1.06
CA LEU A 144 -3.59 -19.38 -0.09
C LEU A 144 -5.11 -19.39 -0.36
N LEU A 145 -5.67 -18.35 -0.98
CA LEU A 145 -7.06 -18.38 -1.45
C LEU A 145 -7.24 -19.26 -2.70
N GLY A 146 -6.21 -19.40 -3.55
CA GLY A 146 -6.24 -20.21 -4.77
C GLY A 146 -6.20 -21.73 -4.54
N PHE A 147 -5.42 -22.18 -3.56
CA PHE A 147 -5.35 -23.61 -3.23
C PHE A 147 -6.52 -24.12 -2.37
N GLY A 148 -7.13 -23.25 -1.56
CA GLY A 148 -8.31 -23.60 -0.75
C GLY A 148 -9.55 -23.93 -1.57
N ILE A 149 -9.71 -23.32 -2.76
CA ILE A 149 -10.87 -23.53 -3.63
C ILE A 149 -10.71 -24.80 -4.49
N LEU A 150 -9.49 -25.17 -4.90
CA LEU A 150 -9.24 -26.38 -5.70
C LEU A 150 -9.35 -27.68 -4.90
N GLY A 151 -9.03 -27.65 -3.60
CA GLY A 151 -9.19 -28.81 -2.72
C GLY A 151 -10.65 -29.23 -2.48
N LEU A 152 -11.59 -28.29 -2.52
CA LEU A 152 -13.03 -28.54 -2.30
C LEU A 152 -13.74 -29.09 -3.55
N ILE A 153 -13.26 -28.79 -4.76
CA ILE A 153 -13.86 -29.30 -6.01
C ILE A 153 -13.47 -30.77 -6.26
N ALA A 154 -12.24 -31.17 -5.94
CA ALA A 154 -11.77 -32.54 -6.14
C ALA A 154 -12.44 -33.59 -5.22
N ALA A 155 -12.94 -33.17 -4.05
CA ALA A 155 -13.62 -34.06 -3.11
C ALA A 155 -15.08 -34.38 -3.53
N GLY A 156 -15.71 -33.56 -4.37
CA GLY A 156 -17.12 -33.71 -4.76
C GLY A 156 -17.38 -34.70 -5.90
N TRP A 157 -16.36 -35.10 -6.66
CA TRP A 157 -16.55 -35.91 -7.88
C TRP A 157 -16.33 -37.41 -7.69
N ARG A 158 -15.92 -37.84 -6.49
CA ARG A 158 -15.50 -39.23 -6.27
C ARG A 158 -16.60 -40.19 -5.81
N SER A 159 -17.84 -39.73 -5.67
CA SER A 159 -18.97 -40.59 -5.26
C SER A 159 -20.16 -40.45 -6.20
N ARG A 160 -20.15 -41.19 -7.32
CA ARG A 160 -21.34 -41.64 -8.07
C ARG A 160 -20.91 -42.60 -9.21
N SER A 161 -20.57 -43.83 -8.86
CA SER A 161 -20.44 -44.93 -9.83
C SER A 161 -21.63 -45.89 -9.72
N PHE A 162 -22.55 -45.76 -10.68
CA PHE A 162 -23.21 -46.81 -11.47
C PHE A 162 -23.47 -48.19 -10.81
N ARG A 163 -24.75 -48.53 -10.61
CA ARG A 163 -25.23 -49.92 -10.52
C ARG A 163 -26.25 -50.17 -11.63
N SER A 164 -25.80 -50.86 -12.68
CA SER A 164 -26.65 -51.57 -13.64
C SER A 164 -27.22 -52.81 -12.95
N VAL A 165 -28.55 -52.97 -12.99
CA VAL A 165 -29.21 -54.24 -12.68
C VAL A 165 -30.02 -54.62 -13.91
N GLY A 166 -29.47 -55.54 -14.69
CA GLY A 166 -30.19 -56.24 -15.75
C GLY A 166 -30.67 -57.60 -15.26
N GLY A 167 -31.90 -57.95 -15.64
CA GLY A 167 -32.37 -59.31 -15.89
C GLY A 167 -32.71 -60.17 -14.67
N GLU A 168 -34.01 -60.46 -14.50
CA GLU A 168 -34.55 -61.83 -14.52
C GLU A 168 -36.10 -61.80 -14.46
N ALA A 169 -36.73 -62.33 -15.50
CA ALA A 169 -38.08 -62.89 -15.47
C ALA A 169 -37.91 -64.42 -15.59
N PRO A 170 -38.62 -65.27 -14.81
CA PRO A 170 -39.97 -65.74 -15.13
C PRO A 170 -40.83 -65.92 -13.82
N ALA A 171 -42.10 -66.31 -13.76
CA ALA A 171 -42.78 -67.42 -14.42
C ALA A 171 -44.32 -67.29 -14.38
N VAL A 172 -44.92 -67.94 -15.36
CA VAL A 172 -46.34 -68.16 -15.62
C VAL A 172 -46.96 -69.06 -14.55
N LEU A 173 -48.14 -68.71 -14.04
CA LEU A 173 -49.15 -69.67 -13.57
C LEU A 173 -50.52 -69.22 -14.06
N GLU A 174 -51.08 -70.03 -14.95
CA GLU A 174 -52.47 -70.00 -15.41
C GLU A 174 -53.42 -70.41 -14.29
N ALA A 175 -54.66 -69.88 -14.30
CA ALA A 175 -55.89 -70.68 -14.37
C ALA A 175 -57.14 -69.80 -14.20
N GLU A 176 -58.07 -69.96 -15.14
CA GLU A 176 -59.46 -69.52 -15.09
C GLU A 176 -60.24 -70.18 -13.94
N ALA A 177 -61.26 -69.49 -13.42
CA ALA A 177 -62.63 -70.00 -13.27
C ALA A 177 -63.53 -69.01 -12.50
N GLY A 178 -64.72 -68.71 -13.03
CA GLY A 178 -65.88 -68.22 -12.27
C GLY A 178 -66.47 -66.92 -12.77
#